data_AF-A0A5E7AMP8-F1
#
_entry.id   AF-A0A5E7AMP8-F1
#
_cell.length_a   1.000
_cell.length_b   1.000
_cell.length_c   1.000
_cell.angle_alpha   90.00
_cell.angle_beta   90.00
_cell.angle_gamma   90.00
#
_symmetry.space_group_name_H-M   'P 1'
#
loop_
_entity.id
_entity.type
_entity.pdbx_description
1 polymer ?
#
loop_
_entity_poly.entity_id
_entity_poly.type
_entity_poly.pdbx_seq_one_letter_code
_entity_poly.pdbx_strand_id
1 'polypeptide(L)'
;MSIKGDYVVVEQDEFEGLTTIEHLRHCRHRAGANELTLSWRRTIRRTSDRMILDLEIKSARSGGWLPSQLVVLADEQRIELDYFPNKTCEYRRGDLYEIGLFFLDPAPRTLRTLCDAASLKLKLYSTEKNEHMLLPEQFCAELQQQARQFYNNAFDQTQYTEAVCANSPRTENETFAEHIARREKRYRSLCSHRLIWGLVWLGILSGLCLIPVVSKVSLSSSATDLAFIVALLSSLIWVVPHVQILWIEQQKNKECPRCHHRAIKLTGYRENVYQVRSVEQIVNDRLTGKRKSRQVTVTDHEVTQDFACIDCRHTWTRTHISRGF
;
A
#
# COMPACT_ATOMS: atom_id res chain seq x y z
N MET A 1 21.06 27.24 3.29
CA MET A 1 21.28 25.92 3.89
C MET A 1 20.46 24.92 3.09
N SER A 2 21.08 24.07 2.27
CA SER A 2 20.37 23.12 1.41
C SER A 2 20.05 21.87 2.23
N ILE A 3 18.85 21.78 2.80
CA ILE A 3 18.37 20.57 3.47
C ILE A 3 18.38 19.44 2.43
N LYS A 4 19.21 18.41 2.61
CA LYS A 4 19.10 17.19 1.80
C LYS A 4 17.79 16.50 2.19
N GLY A 5 16.73 16.74 1.42
CA GLY A 5 15.36 16.27 1.73
C GLY A 5 15.14 14.76 1.53
N ASP A 6 16.13 13.94 1.91
CA ASP A 6 16.15 12.49 1.68
C ASP A 6 15.28 11.73 2.68
N TYR A 7 15.25 12.21 3.94
CA TYR A 7 14.52 11.59 5.05
C TYR A 7 13.44 12.49 5.65
N VAL A 8 13.40 13.77 5.23
CA VAL A 8 12.46 14.75 5.74
C VAL A 8 11.72 15.47 4.61
N VAL A 9 10.48 15.84 4.88
CA VAL A 9 9.70 16.78 4.07
C VAL A 9 9.76 18.13 4.76
N VAL A 10 9.94 19.18 3.95
CA VAL A 10 9.92 20.56 4.42
C VAL A 10 8.75 21.26 3.76
N GLU A 11 7.80 21.70 4.56
CA GLU A 11 6.67 22.51 4.14
C GLU A 11 6.86 23.94 4.65
N GLN A 12 6.69 24.91 3.77
CA GLN A 12 6.80 26.32 4.08
C GLN A 12 5.44 26.97 3.85
N ASP A 13 4.82 27.43 4.94
CA ASP A 13 3.64 28.29 4.89
C ASP A 13 4.10 29.75 4.97
N GLU A 14 4.09 30.41 3.82
CA GLU A 14 4.50 31.81 3.68
C GLU A 14 3.53 32.77 4.39
N PHE A 15 2.25 32.40 4.54
CA PHE A 15 1.24 33.26 5.16
C PHE A 15 1.42 33.30 6.68
N GLU A 16 1.64 32.14 7.30
CA GLU A 16 1.89 32.05 8.74
C GLU A 16 3.37 32.26 9.11
N GLY A 17 4.27 32.30 8.13
CA GLY A 17 5.72 32.29 8.35
C GLY A 17 6.17 31.05 9.14
N LEU A 18 5.52 29.92 8.88
CA LEU A 18 5.72 28.64 9.54
C LEU A 18 6.47 27.69 8.60
N THR A 19 7.60 27.17 9.06
CA THR A 19 8.28 26.05 8.41
C THR A 19 8.04 24.79 9.23
N THR A 20 7.45 23.78 8.62
CA THR A 20 7.25 22.46 9.21
C THR A 20 8.21 21.48 8.57
N ILE A 21 8.96 20.74 9.38
CA ILE A 21 9.88 19.69 8.93
C ILE A 21 9.42 18.38 9.54
N GLU A 22 9.08 17.39 8.72
CA GLU A 22 8.55 16.10 9.17
C GLU A 22 9.41 14.95 8.65
N HIS A 23 9.60 13.92 9.48
CA HIS A 23 10.27 12.70 9.03
C HIS A 23 9.37 11.85 8.13
N LEU A 24 9.92 11.36 7.02
CA LEU A 24 9.18 10.59 6.01
C LEU A 24 8.73 9.19 6.47
N ARG A 25 9.43 8.62 7.45
CA ARG A 25 9.08 7.32 8.05
C ARG A 25 8.50 7.51 9.44
N HIS A 26 7.67 6.56 9.85
CA HIS A 26 7.09 6.50 11.19
C HIS A 26 7.53 5.21 11.87
N CYS A 27 7.84 5.29 13.17
CA CYS A 27 8.09 4.10 13.99
C CYS A 27 6.76 3.51 14.44
N ARG A 28 6.51 2.24 14.16
CA ARG A 28 5.25 1.57 14.53
C ARG A 28 5.50 0.41 15.49
N HIS A 29 4.70 0.34 16.54
CA HIS A 29 4.75 -0.76 17.50
C HIS A 29 3.35 -1.29 17.79
N ARG A 30 3.18 -2.61 17.74
CA ARG A 30 1.94 -3.26 18.13
C ARG A 30 2.11 -3.97 19.47
N ALA A 31 1.41 -3.48 20.48
CA ALA A 31 1.38 -4.02 21.83
C ALA A 31 -0.03 -4.53 22.15
N GLY A 32 -0.27 -5.82 21.84
CA GLY A 32 -1.57 -6.46 22.07
C GLY A 32 -2.72 -5.78 21.28
N ALA A 33 -3.64 -5.16 22.01
CA ALA A 33 -4.80 -4.44 21.45
C ALA A 33 -4.49 -2.99 21.03
N ASN A 34 -3.29 -2.48 21.33
CA ASN A 34 -2.86 -1.14 21.00
C ASN A 34 -1.82 -1.17 19.88
N GLU A 35 -1.92 -0.23 18.95
CA GLU A 35 -0.93 0.04 17.92
C GLU A 35 -0.51 1.50 18.04
N LEU A 36 0.79 1.72 18.23
CA LEU A 36 1.42 3.03 18.39
C LEU A 36 2.14 3.40 17.10
N THR A 37 2.04 4.65 16.71
CA THR A 37 2.84 5.24 15.62
C THR A 37 3.47 6.53 16.12
N LEU A 38 4.79 6.62 16.07
CA LEU A 38 5.57 7.79 16.46
C LEU A 38 6.20 8.44 15.22
N SER A 39 6.18 9.78 15.18
CA SER A 39 6.83 10.54 14.11
C SER A 39 7.47 11.83 14.61
N TRP A 40 8.62 12.15 14.02
CA TRP A 40 9.36 13.37 14.34
C TRP A 40 8.89 14.55 13.51
N ARG A 41 8.64 15.67 14.18
CA ARG A 41 8.27 16.93 13.55
C ARG A 41 8.94 18.11 14.22
N ARG A 42 9.35 19.09 13.44
CA ARG A 42 9.86 20.38 13.93
C ARG A 42 9.02 21.49 13.31
N THR A 43 8.63 22.45 14.14
CA THR A 43 7.88 23.63 13.71
C THR A 43 8.67 24.88 14.05
N ILE A 44 9.02 25.63 13.03
CA ILE A 44 9.84 26.85 13.14
C ILE A 44 8.97 28.03 12.77
N ARG A 45 8.79 28.95 13.71
CA ARG A 45 8.18 30.27 13.55
C ARG A 45 9.21 31.33 13.95
N ARG A 46 8.95 32.59 13.60
CA ARG A 46 9.83 33.71 13.99
C ARG A 46 10.09 33.80 15.50
N THR A 47 9.12 33.39 16.31
CA THR A 47 9.15 33.51 17.78
C THR A 47 9.30 32.18 18.51
N SER A 48 9.28 31.05 17.80
CA SER A 48 9.31 29.73 18.43
C SER A 48 9.91 28.67 17.51
N ASP A 49 10.76 27.83 18.08
CA ASP A 49 11.30 26.65 17.42
C ASP A 49 10.99 25.45 18.30
N ARG A 50 10.06 24.60 17.87
CA ARG A 50 9.55 23.48 18.67
C ARG A 50 9.88 22.17 18.00
N MET A 51 10.47 21.26 18.77
CA MET A 51 10.63 19.87 18.41
C MET A 51 9.47 19.07 19.00
N ILE A 52 8.86 18.24 18.18
CA ILE A 52 7.64 17.52 18.48
C ILE A 52 7.84 16.05 18.14
N LEU A 53 7.42 15.18 19.04
CA LEU A 53 7.22 13.77 18.78
C LEU A 53 5.70 13.52 18.74
N ASP A 54 5.16 13.40 17.53
CA ASP A 54 3.75 13.09 17.35
C ASP A 54 3.50 11.61 17.67
N LEU A 55 2.35 11.33 18.27
CA LEU A 55 1.91 10.01 18.67
C LEU A 55 0.49 9.77 18.16
N GLU A 56 0.32 8.75 17.31
CA GLU A 56 -0.97 8.17 16.98
C GLU A 56 -1.12 6.83 17.70
N ILE A 57 -2.25 6.65 18.38
CA ILE A 57 -2.64 5.40 19.04
C ILE A 57 -3.92 4.92 18.41
N LYS A 58 -3.87 3.67 17.97
CA LYS A 58 -5.06 2.89 17.63
C LYS A 58 -5.28 1.85 18.72
N SER A 59 -6.41 1.90 19.41
CA SER A 59 -6.77 0.94 20.45
C SER A 59 -8.06 0.21 20.09
N ALA A 60 -7.99 -1.13 20.04
CA ALA A 60 -9.16 -1.99 19.90
C ALA A 60 -9.83 -2.32 21.24
N ARG A 61 -9.38 -1.72 22.35
CA ARG A 61 -9.89 -1.99 23.70
C ARG A 61 -11.18 -1.22 23.96
N SER A 62 -12.13 -1.86 24.65
CA SER A 62 -13.34 -1.17 25.13
C SER A 62 -12.97 -0.04 26.09
N GLY A 63 -13.45 1.17 25.79
CA GLY A 63 -13.13 2.38 26.55
C GLY A 63 -11.71 2.93 26.32
N GLY A 64 -10.99 2.45 25.32
CA GLY A 64 -9.74 3.04 24.84
C GLY A 64 -8.53 2.89 25.75
N TRP A 65 -7.41 3.42 25.28
CA TRP A 65 -6.17 3.61 26.05
C TRP A 65 -5.59 4.98 25.69
N LEU A 66 -5.60 5.91 26.64
CA LEU A 66 -5.16 7.28 26.46
C LEU A 66 -3.81 7.50 27.17
N PRO A 67 -2.77 7.98 26.47
CA PRO A 67 -1.48 8.25 27.06
C PRO A 67 -1.57 9.55 27.88
N SER A 68 -0.70 9.67 28.88
CA SER A 68 -0.59 10.84 29.72
C SER A 68 0.85 11.36 29.81
N GLN A 69 1.83 10.46 29.74
CA GLN A 69 3.23 10.82 29.88
C GLN A 69 4.11 9.82 29.13
N LEU A 70 5.17 10.33 28.49
CA LEU A 70 6.26 9.52 27.96
C LEU A 70 7.50 9.76 28.82
N VAL A 71 8.02 8.70 29.42
CA VAL A 71 9.29 8.71 30.13
C VAL A 71 10.35 8.10 29.23
N VAL A 72 11.39 8.86 28.96
CA VAL A 72 12.56 8.44 28.21
C VAL A 72 13.74 8.30 29.16
N LEU A 73 14.35 7.13 29.17
CA LEU A 73 15.59 6.87 29.88
C LEU A 73 16.69 6.70 28.83
N ALA A 74 17.52 7.74 28.70
CA ALA A 74 18.68 7.78 27.82
C ALA A 74 19.93 7.62 28.69
N ASP A 75 20.53 6.43 28.64
CA ASP A 75 21.57 5.97 29.57
C ASP A 75 21.09 6.02 31.02
N GLU A 76 21.44 7.08 31.76
CA GLU A 76 21.00 7.34 33.14
C GLU A 76 20.15 8.62 33.27
N GLN A 77 20.00 9.36 32.18
CA GLN A 77 19.22 10.59 32.17
C GLN A 77 17.75 10.27 31.92
N ARG A 78 16.92 10.60 32.92
CA ARG A 78 15.47 10.51 32.83
C ARG A 78 14.89 11.82 32.29
N ILE A 79 14.14 11.72 31.20
CA ILE A 79 13.42 12.82 30.57
C ILE A 79 11.94 12.47 30.61
N GLU A 80 11.14 13.36 31.18
CA GLU A 80 9.69 13.19 31.27
C GLU A 80 9.01 14.18 30.34
N LEU A 81 8.16 13.66 29.47
CA LEU A 81 7.43 14.44 28.48
C LEU A 81 5.93 14.29 28.73
N ASP A 82 5.27 15.43 28.96
CA ASP A 82 3.83 15.47 29.13
C ASP A 82 3.11 15.27 27.80
N TYR A 83 2.04 14.49 27.82
CA TYR A 83 1.22 14.26 26.65
C TYR A 83 0.25 15.42 26.42
N PHE A 84 0.22 15.94 25.20
CA PHE A 84 -0.76 16.93 24.77
C PHE A 84 -1.74 16.27 23.79
N PRO A 85 -3.00 16.04 24.18
CA PRO A 85 -4.00 15.48 23.29
C PRO A 85 -4.31 16.47 22.16
N ASN A 86 -4.46 15.96 20.94
CA ASN A 86 -5.06 16.74 19.87
C ASN A 86 -6.59 16.76 20.08
N LYS A 87 -7.28 17.81 19.61
CA LYS A 87 -8.67 18.13 20.02
C LYS A 87 -9.73 17.07 19.69
N THR A 88 -9.41 16.00 18.96
CA THR A 88 -10.39 15.04 18.46
C THR A 88 -9.90 13.60 18.58
N CYS A 89 -10.39 12.87 19.58
CA CYS A 89 -10.37 11.40 19.57
C CYS A 89 -11.45 10.91 18.59
N GLU A 90 -11.13 9.94 17.75
CA GLU A 90 -12.07 9.43 16.76
C GLU A 90 -12.35 7.94 16.93
N TYR A 91 -13.62 7.56 17.02
CA TYR A 91 -14.03 6.16 17.02
C TYR A 91 -14.37 5.73 15.60
N ARG A 92 -13.62 4.77 15.04
CA ARG A 92 -13.89 4.19 13.72
C ARG A 92 -13.98 2.68 13.82
N ARG A 93 -15.14 2.13 13.45
CA ARG A 93 -15.38 0.67 13.35
C ARG A 93 -15.05 -0.10 14.64
N GLY A 94 -15.29 0.50 15.81
CA GLY A 94 -15.01 -0.11 17.11
C GLY A 94 -13.58 0.11 17.64
N ASP A 95 -12.68 0.66 16.83
CA ASP A 95 -11.34 1.08 17.27
C ASP A 95 -11.37 2.56 17.68
N LEU A 96 -10.72 2.89 18.79
CA LEU A 96 -10.40 4.27 19.18
C LEU A 96 -9.11 4.70 18.50
N TYR A 97 -9.13 5.87 17.87
CA TYR A 97 -7.97 6.57 17.35
C TYR A 97 -7.74 7.83 18.18
N GLU A 98 -6.56 7.90 18.79
CA GLU A 98 -6.10 9.04 19.56
C GLU A 98 -4.85 9.60 18.91
N ILE A 99 -4.80 10.91 18.73
CA ILE A 99 -3.64 11.61 18.17
C ILE A 99 -3.25 12.69 19.16
N GLY A 100 -1.97 12.76 19.48
CA GLY A 100 -1.42 13.83 20.29
C GLY A 100 0.07 13.93 20.09
N LEU A 101 0.71 14.67 20.98
CA LEU A 101 2.09 15.07 20.78
C LEU A 101 2.83 15.28 22.10
N PHE A 102 4.14 15.11 22.03
CA PHE A 102 5.08 15.46 23.10
C PHE A 102 6.00 16.57 22.60
N PHE A 103 6.16 17.63 23.39
CA PHE A 103 7.15 18.67 23.12
C PHE A 103 8.50 18.27 23.70
N LEU A 104 9.55 18.36 22.89
CA LEU A 104 10.92 18.22 23.35
C LEU A 104 11.49 19.62 23.55
N ASP A 105 11.55 20.07 24.81
CA ASP A 105 12.13 21.37 25.17
C ASP A 105 13.31 21.19 26.15
N PRO A 106 14.49 21.80 25.91
CA PRO A 106 14.88 22.53 24.70
C PRO A 106 15.21 21.61 23.50
N ALA A 107 14.54 21.85 22.38
CA ALA A 107 14.52 21.06 21.14
C ALA A 107 15.84 20.38 20.71
N PRO A 108 16.93 21.11 20.42
CA PRO A 108 18.14 20.49 19.86
C PRO A 108 18.93 19.67 20.90
N ARG A 109 18.88 20.06 22.18
CA ARG A 109 19.63 19.36 23.24
C ARG A 109 18.97 18.04 23.58
N THR A 110 17.66 18.05 23.81
CA THR A 110 16.89 16.85 24.15
C THR A 110 16.97 15.82 23.02
N LEU A 111 16.82 16.24 21.76
CA LEU A 111 16.96 15.33 20.63
C LEU A 111 18.38 14.76 20.51
N ARG A 112 19.41 15.58 20.76
CA ARG A 112 20.80 15.14 20.74
C ARG A 112 21.10 14.10 21.83
N THR A 113 20.58 14.29 23.05
CA THR A 113 20.67 13.28 24.12
C THR A 113 20.09 11.94 23.68
N LEU A 114 18.95 11.94 22.96
CA LEU A 114 18.37 10.71 22.41
C LEU A 114 19.26 10.09 21.33
N CYS A 115 19.85 10.90 20.47
CA CYS A 115 20.74 10.44 19.41
C CYS A 115 22.01 9.81 19.96
N ASP A 116 22.62 10.42 20.98
CA ASP A 116 23.93 10.03 21.52
C ASP A 116 23.85 8.88 22.54
N ALA A 117 22.66 8.55 23.04
CA ALA A 117 22.47 7.53 24.06
C ALA A 117 22.99 6.14 23.63
N ALA A 118 23.73 5.47 24.51
CA ALA A 118 24.16 4.08 24.28
C ALA A 118 23.03 3.08 24.59
N SER A 119 22.19 3.40 25.58
CA SER A 119 20.99 2.64 25.95
C SER A 119 19.77 3.56 25.97
N LEU A 120 18.74 3.22 25.21
CA LEU A 120 17.48 3.96 25.17
C LEU A 120 16.31 3.09 25.60
N LYS A 121 15.59 3.50 26.64
CA LYS A 121 14.36 2.84 27.10
C LYS A 121 13.22 3.85 27.14
N LEU A 122 12.07 3.44 26.64
CA LEU A 122 10.89 4.27 26.54
C LEU A 122 9.74 3.63 27.29
N LYS A 123 9.04 4.44 28.08
CA LYS A 123 7.89 4.01 28.88
C LYS A 123 6.74 4.98 28.71
N LEU A 124 5.63 4.50 28.17
CA LEU A 124 4.42 5.28 27.96
C LEU A 124 3.42 4.98 29.08
N TYR A 125 2.93 6.01 29.75
CA TYR A 125 1.99 5.90 30.87
C TYR A 125 0.59 6.33 30.45
N SER A 126 -0.41 5.72 31.09
CA SER A 126 -1.81 6.14 31.06
C SER A 126 -2.31 6.31 32.49
N THR A 127 -2.50 7.56 32.92
CA THR A 127 -3.00 7.88 34.27
C THR A 127 -4.43 7.38 34.48
N GLU A 128 -5.31 7.52 33.49
CA GLU A 128 -6.72 7.11 33.60
C GLU A 128 -6.89 5.62 33.89
N LYS A 129 -6.04 4.78 33.28
CA LYS A 129 -6.08 3.32 33.48
C LYS A 129 -5.09 2.83 34.53
N ASN A 130 -4.23 3.71 35.05
CA ASN A 130 -3.08 3.38 35.90
C ASN A 130 -2.22 2.25 35.29
N GLU A 131 -1.99 2.32 33.98
CA GLU A 131 -1.27 1.33 33.21
C GLU A 131 -0.03 1.95 32.57
N HIS A 132 0.95 1.12 32.24
CA HIS A 132 2.13 1.55 31.50
C HIS A 132 2.55 0.52 30.46
N MET A 133 3.16 1.01 29.39
CA MET A 133 3.72 0.22 28.30
C MET A 133 5.21 0.48 28.20
N LEU A 134 6.01 -0.58 28.34
CA LEU A 134 7.44 -0.54 28.04
C LEU A 134 7.62 -0.86 26.57
N LEU A 135 8.32 0.01 25.85
CA LEU A 135 8.60 -0.22 24.43
C LEU A 135 9.81 -1.15 24.28
N PRO A 136 9.79 -2.07 23.30
CA PRO A 136 10.86 -3.03 23.12
C PRO A 136 12.15 -2.34 22.61
N GLU A 137 13.29 -2.93 22.93
CA GLU A 137 14.61 -2.38 22.56
C GLU A 137 14.76 -2.16 21.05
N GLN A 138 14.21 -3.06 20.23
CA GLN A 138 14.20 -2.92 18.77
C GLN A 138 13.49 -1.64 18.32
N PHE A 139 12.34 -1.34 18.92
CA PHE A 139 11.60 -0.11 18.61
C PHE A 139 12.36 1.14 19.08
N CYS A 140 12.99 1.09 20.26
CA CYS A 140 13.83 2.18 20.74
C CYS A 140 15.01 2.45 19.78
N ALA A 141 15.66 1.39 19.29
CA ALA A 141 16.77 1.50 18.34
C ALA A 141 16.33 2.10 17.00
N GLU A 142 15.17 1.67 16.47
CA GLU A 142 14.58 2.27 15.27
C GLU A 142 14.25 3.75 15.47
N LEU A 143 13.63 4.10 16.59
CA LEU A 143 13.29 5.48 16.90
C LEU A 143 14.54 6.36 17.05
N GLN A 144 15.59 5.83 17.67
CA GLN A 144 16.89 6.49 17.79
C GLN A 144 17.56 6.69 16.43
N GLN A 145 17.52 5.69 15.55
CA GLN A 145 18.04 5.82 14.19
C GLN A 145 17.28 6.92 13.42
N GLN A 146 15.95 6.96 13.52
CA GLN A 146 15.15 8.04 12.92
C GLN A 146 15.48 9.40 13.54
N ALA A 147 15.75 9.47 14.85
CA ALA A 147 16.15 10.70 15.51
C ALA A 147 17.48 11.24 14.95
N ARG A 148 18.49 10.37 14.74
CA ARG A 148 19.77 10.72 14.11
C ARG A 148 19.60 11.20 12.67
N GLN A 149 18.78 10.50 11.88
CA GLN A 149 18.43 10.91 10.52
C GLN A 149 17.73 12.27 10.49
N PHE A 150 16.77 12.50 11.39
CA PHE A 150 16.07 13.77 11.50
C PHE A 150 17.03 14.88 11.94
N TYR A 151 17.90 14.63 12.92
CA TYR A 151 18.87 15.61 13.40
C TYR A 151 19.80 16.09 12.28
N ASN A 152 20.33 15.17 11.49
CA ASN A 152 21.19 15.53 10.36
C ASN A 152 20.49 16.43 9.35
N ASN A 153 19.22 16.17 9.06
CA ASN A 153 18.51 16.90 8.02
C ASN A 153 17.88 18.21 8.52
N ALA A 154 17.48 18.26 9.79
CA ALA A 154 16.83 19.44 10.38
C ALA A 154 17.81 20.41 11.05
N PHE A 155 18.93 19.94 11.61
CA PHE A 155 19.85 20.76 12.42
C PHE A 155 21.27 20.83 11.84
N ASP A 156 21.99 19.70 11.78
CA ASP A 156 23.40 19.67 11.35
C ASP A 156 23.73 18.41 10.54
N GLN A 157 23.97 18.59 9.24
CA GLN A 157 24.19 17.50 8.28
C GLN A 157 25.49 16.70 8.50
N THR A 158 26.37 17.14 9.39
CA THR A 158 27.72 16.58 9.51
C THR A 158 27.88 15.55 10.64
N GLN A 159 26.90 15.43 11.53
CA GLN A 159 27.12 14.75 12.81
C GLN A 159 26.97 13.23 12.74
N TYR A 160 25.83 12.71 12.27
CA TYR A 160 25.50 11.28 12.31
C TYR A 160 25.59 10.64 10.92
N THR A 161 26.73 10.78 10.25
CA THR A 161 26.86 10.32 8.85
C THR A 161 26.57 8.82 8.69
N GLU A 162 26.83 8.01 9.72
CA GLU A 162 26.53 6.57 9.72
C GLU A 162 25.03 6.26 9.65
N ALA A 163 24.16 7.17 10.10
CA ALA A 163 22.71 6.98 10.07
C ALA A 163 22.11 7.10 8.65
N VAL A 164 22.92 7.57 7.68
CA VAL A 164 22.54 7.86 6.28
C VAL A 164 22.96 6.72 5.32
N CYS A 165 23.51 5.61 5.83
CA CYS A 165 24.08 4.53 5.00
C CYS A 165 23.06 3.66 4.24
N ALA A 166 21.75 3.78 4.51
CA ALA A 166 20.70 3.01 3.83
C ALA A 166 19.99 3.85 2.77
N ASN A 167 19.39 3.21 1.75
CA ASN A 167 18.60 3.89 0.72
C ASN A 167 17.59 4.85 1.39
N SER A 168 17.59 6.12 0.97
CA SER A 168 16.72 7.12 1.56
C SER A 168 15.26 6.80 1.24
N PRO A 169 14.29 7.10 2.14
CA PRO A 169 12.88 6.91 1.86
C PRO A 169 12.43 7.58 0.55
N ARG A 170 13.02 8.74 0.23
CA ARG A 170 12.74 9.47 -1.01
C ARG A 170 13.30 8.76 -2.24
N THR A 171 14.54 8.26 -2.19
CA THR A 171 15.11 7.47 -3.29
C THR A 171 14.41 6.13 -3.46
N GLU A 172 13.96 5.48 -2.38
CA GLU A 172 13.07 4.31 -2.45
C GLU A 172 11.76 4.66 -3.15
N ASN A 173 11.10 5.76 -2.76
CA ASN A 173 9.85 6.19 -3.39
C ASN A 173 10.03 6.60 -4.87
N GLU A 174 11.13 7.27 -5.22
CA GLU A 174 11.44 7.68 -6.60
C GLU A 174 11.78 6.47 -7.47
N THR A 175 12.66 5.57 -7.00
CA THR A 175 12.96 4.30 -7.71
C THR A 175 11.72 3.43 -7.84
N PHE A 176 10.84 3.45 -6.85
CA PHE A 176 9.56 2.75 -6.88
C PHE A 176 8.57 3.38 -7.88
N ALA A 177 8.44 4.71 -7.89
CA ALA A 177 7.62 5.44 -8.86
C ALA A 177 8.13 5.21 -10.29
N GLU A 178 9.45 5.23 -10.50
CA GLU A 178 10.06 4.88 -11.77
C GLU A 178 9.78 3.44 -12.18
N HIS A 179 9.86 2.49 -11.25
CA HIS A 179 9.53 1.09 -11.51
C HIS A 179 8.06 0.93 -11.95
N ILE A 180 7.14 1.64 -11.28
CA ILE A 180 5.72 1.69 -11.67
C ILE A 180 5.56 2.29 -13.07
N ALA A 181 6.17 3.45 -13.32
CA ALA A 181 6.08 4.14 -14.62
C ALA A 181 6.63 3.27 -15.77
N ARG A 182 7.78 2.60 -15.54
CA ARG A 182 8.35 1.63 -16.51
C ARG A 182 7.39 0.45 -16.75
N ARG A 183 6.78 -0.09 -15.70
CA ARG A 183 5.79 -1.18 -15.80
C ARG A 183 4.55 -0.75 -16.57
N GLU A 184 4.02 0.44 -16.31
CA GLU A 184 2.87 0.97 -17.05
C GLU A 184 3.18 1.26 -18.52
N LYS A 185 4.35 1.83 -18.80
CA LYS A 185 4.82 2.04 -20.17
C LYS A 185 4.94 0.70 -20.91
N ARG A 186 5.50 -0.33 -20.25
CA ARG A 186 5.56 -1.70 -20.80
C ARG A 186 4.17 -2.28 -21.04
N TYR A 187 3.25 -2.15 -20.09
CA TYR A 187 1.86 -2.61 -20.24
C TYR A 187 1.18 -1.97 -21.46
N ARG A 188 1.25 -0.63 -21.59
CA ARG A 188 0.68 0.09 -22.75
C ARG A 188 1.30 -0.36 -24.07
N SER A 189 2.61 -0.57 -24.10
CA SER A 189 3.32 -1.09 -25.27
C SER A 189 2.90 -2.52 -25.64
N LEU A 190 2.66 -3.39 -24.66
CA LEU A 190 2.19 -4.75 -24.93
C LEU A 190 0.74 -4.76 -25.42
N CYS A 191 -0.12 -3.90 -24.85
CA CYS A 191 -1.50 -3.74 -25.29
C CYS A 191 -1.58 -3.21 -26.73
N SER A 192 -0.77 -2.21 -27.09
CA SER A 192 -0.71 -1.71 -28.47
C SER A 192 -0.17 -2.75 -29.43
N HIS A 193 0.87 -3.50 -29.04
CA HIS A 193 1.41 -4.60 -29.84
C HIS A 193 0.35 -5.69 -30.08
N ARG A 194 -0.39 -6.08 -29.03
CA ARG A 194 -1.50 -7.05 -29.14
C ARG A 194 -2.60 -6.57 -30.07
N LEU A 195 -2.97 -5.28 -30.01
CA LEU A 195 -3.98 -4.69 -30.89
C LEU A 195 -3.53 -4.68 -32.35
N ILE A 196 -2.30 -4.22 -32.63
CA ILE A 196 -1.74 -4.19 -33.99
C ILE A 196 -1.71 -5.60 -34.58
N TRP A 197 -1.19 -6.58 -33.85
CA TRP A 197 -1.17 -7.96 -34.34
C TRP A 197 -2.55 -8.59 -34.43
N GLY A 198 -3.48 -8.24 -33.54
CA GLY A 198 -4.88 -8.63 -33.67
C GLY A 198 -5.50 -8.12 -34.98
N LEU A 199 -5.22 -6.87 -35.36
CA LEU A 199 -5.67 -6.29 -36.63
C LEU A 199 -5.00 -6.95 -37.84
N VAL A 200 -3.69 -7.22 -37.78
CA VAL A 200 -2.96 -7.94 -38.83
C VAL A 200 -3.55 -9.34 -39.02
N TRP A 201 -3.82 -10.05 -37.92
CA TRP A 201 -4.44 -11.37 -37.97
C TRP A 201 -5.85 -11.35 -38.54
N LEU A 202 -6.68 -10.37 -38.15
CA LEU A 202 -8.00 -10.17 -38.72
C LEU A 202 -7.92 -9.87 -40.23
N GLY A 203 -6.92 -9.10 -40.66
CA GLY A 203 -6.63 -8.81 -42.06
C GLY A 203 -6.18 -10.05 -42.86
N ILE A 204 -5.29 -10.87 -42.30
CA ILE A 204 -4.84 -12.12 -42.93
C ILE A 204 -5.99 -13.13 -43.03
N LEU A 205 -6.77 -13.32 -41.95
CA LEU A 205 -7.93 -14.21 -41.95
C LEU A 205 -9.00 -13.76 -42.94
N SER A 206 -9.33 -12.47 -42.98
CA SER A 206 -10.27 -11.95 -43.98
C SER A 206 -9.75 -12.10 -45.41
N GLY A 207 -8.46 -11.89 -45.65
CA GLY A 207 -7.82 -12.16 -46.94
C GLY A 207 -7.89 -13.63 -47.34
N LEU A 208 -7.55 -14.55 -46.44
CA LEU A 208 -7.63 -16.01 -46.66
C LEU A 208 -9.07 -16.48 -46.95
N CYS A 209 -10.07 -15.89 -46.29
CA CYS A 209 -11.48 -16.18 -46.55
C CYS A 209 -11.97 -15.67 -47.92
N LEU A 210 -11.26 -14.72 -48.56
CA LEU A 210 -11.59 -14.20 -49.89
C LEU A 210 -10.88 -14.95 -51.03
N ILE A 211 -9.79 -15.67 -50.77
CA ILE A 211 -9.09 -16.53 -51.74
C ILE A 211 -10.00 -17.60 -52.40
N PRO A 212 -10.93 -18.29 -51.70
CA PRO A 212 -11.80 -19.28 -52.35
C PRO A 212 -12.82 -18.67 -53.32
N VAL A 213 -12.98 -17.34 -53.35
CA VAL A 213 -13.84 -16.65 -54.33
C VAL A 213 -13.12 -16.43 -55.67
N VAL A 214 -11.78 -16.50 -55.72
CA VAL A 214 -11.02 -16.10 -56.91
C VAL A 214 -10.13 -17.21 -57.51
N SER A 215 -9.75 -18.27 -56.80
CA SER A 215 -8.80 -19.25 -57.36
C SER A 215 -9.24 -20.72 -57.23
N LYS A 216 -9.64 -21.33 -58.34
CA LYS A 216 -9.49 -22.78 -58.59
C LYS A 216 -7.99 -23.09 -58.77
N VAL A 217 -7.23 -23.20 -57.68
CA VAL A 217 -5.80 -23.56 -57.76
C VAL A 217 -5.51 -24.68 -56.75
N SER A 218 -5.02 -25.80 -57.28
CA SER A 218 -4.48 -26.94 -56.55
C SER A 218 -3.17 -26.55 -55.85
N LEU A 219 -3.21 -26.33 -54.55
CA LEU A 219 -2.01 -26.10 -53.74
C LEU A 219 -1.23 -27.40 -53.53
N SER A 220 0.11 -27.36 -53.70
CA SER A 220 1.01 -28.47 -53.36
C SER A 220 1.25 -28.56 -51.84
N SER A 221 1.56 -29.75 -51.34
CA SER A 221 1.83 -30.01 -49.91
C SER A 221 2.94 -29.14 -49.30
N SER A 222 3.93 -28.74 -50.10
CA SER A 222 5.02 -27.86 -49.65
C SER A 222 4.56 -26.44 -49.30
N ALA A 223 3.53 -25.92 -49.97
CA ALA A 223 3.00 -24.58 -49.72
C ALA A 223 2.10 -24.55 -48.47
N THR A 224 1.38 -25.64 -48.21
CA THR A 224 0.57 -25.79 -46.99
C THR A 224 1.45 -25.91 -45.75
N ASP A 225 2.56 -26.65 -45.81
CA ASP A 225 3.48 -26.80 -44.68
C ASP A 225 4.15 -25.46 -44.32
N LEU A 226 4.54 -24.66 -45.32
CA LEU A 226 5.06 -23.31 -45.11
C LEU A 226 4.02 -22.38 -44.48
N ALA A 227 2.76 -22.46 -44.93
CA ALA A 227 1.66 -21.68 -44.37
C ALA A 227 1.38 -22.04 -42.90
N PHE A 228 1.47 -23.33 -42.53
CA PHE A 228 1.35 -23.78 -41.14
C PHE A 228 2.50 -23.25 -40.27
N ILE A 229 3.74 -23.31 -40.74
CA ILE A 229 4.90 -22.79 -39.99
C ILE A 229 4.79 -21.27 -39.79
N VAL A 230 4.39 -20.53 -40.83
CA VAL A 230 4.19 -19.08 -40.74
C VAL A 230 3.03 -18.75 -39.79
N ALA A 231 1.92 -19.50 -39.84
CA ALA A 231 0.79 -19.31 -38.92
C ALA A 231 1.17 -19.61 -37.47
N LEU A 232 1.97 -20.64 -37.23
CA LEU A 232 2.42 -21.03 -35.89
C LEU A 232 3.38 -19.98 -35.31
N LEU A 233 4.37 -19.52 -36.09
CA LEU A 233 5.30 -18.47 -35.68
C LEU A 233 4.60 -17.12 -35.43
N SER A 234 3.62 -16.76 -36.26
CA SER A 234 2.85 -15.53 -36.06
C SER A 234 1.86 -15.62 -34.88
N SER A 235 1.44 -16.83 -34.48
CA SER A 235 0.56 -17.00 -33.31
C SER A 235 1.32 -16.74 -32.01
N LEU A 236 2.60 -17.11 -31.96
CA LEU A 236 3.50 -16.79 -30.85
C LEU A 236 3.66 -15.28 -30.63
N ILE A 237 3.63 -14.49 -31.71
CA ILE A 237 3.72 -13.02 -31.65
C ILE A 237 2.49 -12.41 -30.95
N TRP A 238 1.34 -13.08 -30.96
CA TRP A 238 0.14 -12.65 -30.24
C TRP A 238 0.06 -13.22 -28.82
N VAL A 239 0.42 -14.49 -28.63
CA VAL A 239 0.34 -15.19 -27.34
C VAL A 239 1.33 -14.64 -26.32
N VAL A 240 2.58 -14.34 -26.73
CA VAL A 240 3.62 -13.86 -25.79
C VAL A 240 3.24 -12.52 -25.12
N PRO A 241 2.80 -11.48 -25.85
CA PRO A 241 2.29 -10.26 -25.23
C PRO A 241 1.07 -10.50 -24.36
N HIS A 242 0.16 -11.40 -24.75
CA HIS A 242 -1.04 -11.71 -23.99
C HIS A 242 -0.71 -12.31 -22.62
N VAL A 243 0.21 -13.28 -22.57
CA VAL A 243 0.68 -13.89 -21.31
C VAL A 243 1.39 -12.85 -20.42
N GLN A 244 2.20 -11.97 -21.01
CA GLN A 244 2.87 -10.91 -20.25
C GLN A 244 1.90 -9.88 -19.67
N ILE A 245 0.84 -9.52 -20.41
CA ILE A 245 -0.24 -8.64 -19.93
C ILE A 245 -0.93 -9.28 -18.71
N LEU A 246 -1.35 -10.54 -18.83
CA LEU A 246 -2.00 -11.28 -17.74
C LEU A 246 -1.10 -11.35 -16.50
N TRP A 247 0.20 -11.57 -16.68
CA TRP A 247 1.15 -11.59 -15.57
C TRP A 247 1.29 -10.24 -14.88
N ILE A 248 1.35 -9.13 -15.63
CA ILE A 248 1.38 -7.76 -15.07
C ILE A 248 0.08 -7.47 -14.31
N GLU A 249 -1.07 -7.85 -14.85
CA GLU A 249 -2.38 -7.68 -14.20
C GLU A 249 -2.47 -8.50 -12.91
N GLN A 250 -1.98 -9.74 -12.92
CA GLN A 250 -1.91 -10.59 -11.73
C GLN A 250 -1.00 -9.98 -10.65
N GLN A 251 0.12 -9.36 -11.03
CA GLN A 251 1.01 -8.64 -10.10
C GLN A 251 0.32 -7.41 -9.50
N LYS A 252 -0.32 -6.56 -10.33
CA LYS A 252 -1.13 -5.43 -9.86
C LYS A 252 -2.24 -5.89 -8.92
N ASN A 253 -2.81 -7.07 -9.17
CA ASN A 253 -3.84 -7.65 -8.32
C ASN A 253 -3.31 -8.06 -6.93
N LYS A 254 -2.01 -8.23 -6.74
CA LYS A 254 -1.42 -8.58 -5.44
C LYS A 254 -0.79 -7.40 -4.72
N GLU A 255 -1.00 -6.19 -5.24
CA GLU A 255 -0.45 -4.96 -4.69
C GLU A 255 -1.58 -4.01 -4.26
N CYS A 256 -1.34 -3.20 -3.25
CA CYS A 256 -2.28 -2.16 -2.87
C CYS A 256 -2.36 -1.06 -3.95
N PRO A 257 -3.55 -0.56 -4.29
CA PRO A 257 -3.70 0.50 -5.29
C PRO A 257 -3.15 1.88 -4.86
N ARG A 258 -2.85 2.08 -3.57
CA ARG A 258 -2.30 3.33 -3.04
C ARG A 258 -0.80 3.24 -2.73
N CYS A 259 -0.38 2.22 -1.96
CA CYS A 259 1.02 2.03 -1.54
C CYS A 259 1.81 1.12 -2.51
N HIS A 260 1.12 0.37 -3.39
CA HIS A 260 1.69 -0.66 -4.29
C HIS A 260 2.59 -1.71 -3.63
N HIS A 261 2.59 -1.81 -2.30
CA HIS A 261 3.24 -2.87 -1.56
C HIS A 261 2.42 -4.17 -1.62
N ARG A 262 3.11 -5.31 -1.54
CA ARG A 262 2.53 -6.66 -1.61
C ARG A 262 1.81 -7.09 -0.32
N ALA A 263 1.95 -6.32 0.75
CA ALA A 263 1.43 -6.64 2.07
C ALA A 263 -0.06 -6.28 2.17
N ILE A 264 -0.92 -7.24 1.81
CA ILE A 264 -2.37 -7.08 1.82
C ILE A 264 -2.98 -8.00 2.86
N LYS A 265 -3.80 -7.44 3.75
CA LYS A 265 -4.67 -8.20 4.66
C LYS A 265 -6.08 -8.27 4.08
N LEU A 266 -6.63 -9.49 3.94
CA LEU A 266 -8.06 -9.65 3.68
C LEU A 266 -8.83 -9.28 4.97
N THR A 267 -9.62 -8.22 4.89
CA THR A 267 -10.40 -7.70 6.02
C THR A 267 -11.86 -8.14 6.00
N GLY A 268 -12.37 -8.53 4.83
CA GLY A 268 -13.76 -8.93 4.65
C GLY A 268 -13.92 -9.82 3.44
N TYR A 269 -14.86 -10.75 3.54
CA TYR A 269 -15.24 -11.67 2.50
C TYR A 269 -16.77 -11.72 2.45
N ARG A 270 -17.35 -11.41 1.30
CA ARG A 270 -18.80 -11.50 1.07
C ARG A 270 -19.03 -12.21 -0.24
N GLU A 271 -19.90 -13.21 -0.22
CA GLU A 271 -20.35 -13.91 -1.41
C GLU A 271 -21.84 -13.61 -1.60
N ASN A 272 -22.18 -13.00 -2.72
CA ASN A 272 -23.56 -12.85 -3.14
C ASN A 272 -23.83 -13.90 -4.22
N VAL A 273 -24.74 -14.83 -3.94
CA VAL A 273 -25.14 -15.87 -4.89
C VAL A 273 -26.10 -15.25 -5.91
N TYR A 274 -25.74 -15.21 -7.20
CA TYR A 274 -26.74 -14.98 -8.24
C TYR A 274 -27.59 -16.25 -8.37
N GLN A 275 -28.81 -16.22 -7.82
CA GLN A 275 -29.79 -17.27 -8.14
C GLN A 275 -30.21 -17.11 -9.61
N VAL A 276 -29.98 -18.17 -10.38
CA VAL A 276 -30.36 -18.26 -11.80
C VAL A 276 -31.89 -18.14 -11.95
N ARG A 277 -32.32 -17.34 -12.94
CA ARG A 277 -33.71 -17.29 -13.42
C ARG A 277 -34.27 -18.70 -13.68
N SER A 278 -35.41 -19.04 -13.08
CA SER A 278 -36.54 -19.78 -13.72
C SER A 278 -37.51 -20.42 -12.70
N VAL A 279 -37.97 -19.68 -11.68
CA VAL A 279 -39.13 -20.18 -10.90
C VAL A 279 -40.38 -20.26 -11.80
N GLU A 280 -40.57 -19.32 -12.73
CA GLU A 280 -41.69 -19.37 -13.70
C GLU A 280 -41.63 -20.54 -14.69
N GLN A 281 -40.44 -20.91 -15.15
CA GLN A 281 -40.27 -21.96 -16.17
C GLN A 281 -40.43 -23.37 -15.56
N ILE A 282 -39.98 -23.57 -14.31
CA ILE A 282 -40.16 -24.83 -13.57
C ILE A 282 -41.64 -25.07 -13.23
N VAL A 283 -42.39 -24.01 -12.89
CA VAL A 283 -43.84 -24.10 -12.63
C VAL A 283 -44.59 -24.40 -13.93
N ASN A 284 -44.25 -23.74 -15.04
CA ASN A 284 -44.85 -24.03 -16.34
C ASN A 284 -44.53 -25.45 -16.87
N ASP A 285 -43.31 -25.95 -16.68
CA ASP A 285 -42.93 -27.32 -17.09
C ASP A 285 -43.60 -28.40 -16.22
N ARG A 286 -43.88 -28.09 -14.94
CA ARG A 286 -44.72 -28.94 -14.07
C ARG A 286 -46.18 -28.95 -14.51
N LEU A 287 -46.74 -27.79 -14.88
CA LEU A 287 -48.12 -27.67 -15.33
C LEU A 287 -48.36 -28.26 -16.73
N THR A 288 -47.33 -28.28 -17.59
CA THR A 288 -47.44 -28.76 -18.99
C THR A 288 -46.96 -30.20 -19.21
N GLY A 289 -46.54 -30.92 -18.16
CA GLY A 289 -46.25 -32.36 -18.20
C GLY A 289 -45.00 -32.77 -18.99
N LYS A 290 -44.16 -31.82 -19.43
CA LYS A 290 -42.92 -32.12 -20.15
C LYS A 290 -41.82 -32.49 -19.16
N ARG A 291 -41.71 -33.77 -18.82
CA ARG A 291 -40.58 -34.29 -18.04
C ARG A 291 -39.28 -34.24 -18.86
N LYS A 292 -38.47 -33.20 -18.63
CA LYS A 292 -37.01 -33.30 -18.81
C LYS A 292 -36.34 -32.90 -17.51
N SER A 293 -35.90 -33.88 -16.73
CA SER A 293 -34.95 -33.63 -15.65
C SER A 293 -33.58 -33.32 -16.26
N ARG A 294 -33.15 -32.06 -16.17
CA ARG A 294 -31.73 -31.70 -16.20
C ARG A 294 -31.42 -31.00 -14.88
N GLN A 295 -30.58 -31.60 -14.06
CA GLN A 295 -29.80 -30.86 -13.07
C GLN A 295 -28.60 -30.27 -13.81
N VAL A 296 -28.30 -29.00 -13.59
CA VAL A 296 -27.19 -28.51 -12.75
C VAL A 296 -27.20 -26.99 -12.88
N THR A 297 -27.43 -26.33 -11.74
CA THR A 297 -27.30 -24.89 -11.56
C THR A 297 -25.82 -24.56 -11.40
N VAL A 298 -25.21 -23.91 -12.40
CA VAL A 298 -23.96 -23.17 -12.17
C VAL A 298 -24.39 -21.81 -11.62
N THR A 299 -24.31 -21.63 -10.32
CA THR A 299 -24.48 -20.31 -9.71
C THR A 299 -23.16 -19.57 -9.84
N ASP A 300 -23.13 -18.55 -10.69
CA ASP A 300 -22.10 -17.53 -10.63
C ASP A 300 -22.22 -16.82 -9.27
N HIS A 301 -21.14 -16.82 -8.48
CA HIS A 301 -21.09 -16.13 -7.20
C HIS A 301 -20.37 -14.81 -7.40
N GLU A 302 -20.98 -13.69 -7.01
CA GLU A 302 -20.25 -12.45 -6.87
C GLU A 302 -19.50 -12.45 -5.56
N VAL A 303 -18.18 -12.59 -5.66
CA VAL A 303 -17.29 -12.54 -4.52
C VAL A 303 -16.78 -11.12 -4.37
N THR A 304 -17.16 -10.48 -3.26
CA THR A 304 -16.60 -9.20 -2.82
C THR A 304 -15.56 -9.45 -1.74
N GLN A 305 -14.32 -9.04 -2.00
CA GLN A 305 -13.20 -9.11 -1.06
C GLN A 305 -12.81 -7.70 -0.64
N ASP A 306 -12.80 -7.46 0.66
CA ASP A 306 -12.32 -6.21 1.25
C ASP A 306 -10.88 -6.40 1.67
N PHE A 307 -10.01 -5.51 1.24
CA PHE A 307 -8.58 -5.54 1.49
C PHE A 307 -8.12 -4.30 2.27
N ALA A 308 -7.06 -4.45 3.04
CA ALA A 308 -6.31 -3.35 3.64
C ALA A 308 -4.80 -3.51 3.42
N CYS A 309 -4.11 -2.44 3.00
CA CYS A 309 -2.63 -2.40 2.96
C CYS A 309 -2.13 -2.44 4.41
N ILE A 310 -1.21 -3.35 4.73
CA ILE A 310 -0.60 -3.41 6.06
C ILE A 310 0.23 -2.14 6.33
N ASP A 311 0.84 -1.58 5.28
CA ASP A 311 1.76 -0.46 5.40
C ASP A 311 1.05 0.90 5.39
N CYS A 312 0.10 1.16 4.48
CA CYS A 312 -0.60 2.45 4.38
C CYS A 312 -2.04 2.44 4.88
N ARG A 313 -2.54 1.29 5.37
CA ARG A 313 -3.92 1.08 5.84
C ARG A 313 -5.02 1.47 4.85
N HIS A 314 -4.67 1.69 3.58
CA HIS A 314 -5.66 1.97 2.53
C HIS A 314 -6.58 0.76 2.37
N THR A 315 -7.88 0.99 2.47
CA THR A 315 -8.90 -0.02 2.26
C THR A 315 -9.45 0.08 0.86
N TRP A 316 -9.55 -1.04 0.16
CA TRP A 316 -10.23 -1.12 -1.13
C TRP A 316 -11.02 -2.42 -1.22
N THR A 317 -12.07 -2.39 -2.03
CA THR A 317 -12.92 -3.54 -2.29
C THR A 317 -12.65 -4.06 -3.69
N ARG A 318 -12.79 -5.38 -3.88
CA ARG A 318 -12.81 -5.98 -5.21
C ARG A 318 -13.97 -6.93 -5.34
N THR A 319 -14.71 -6.76 -6.42
CA THR A 319 -15.77 -7.66 -6.84
C THR A 319 -15.28 -8.47 -8.03
N HIS A 320 -15.49 -9.79 -7.97
CA HIS A 320 -15.29 -10.65 -9.13
C HIS A 320 -16.36 -11.75 -9.13
N ILE A 321 -16.72 -12.20 -10.33
CA ILE A 321 -17.64 -13.32 -10.50
C ILE A 321 -16.81 -14.60 -10.46
N SER A 322 -16.97 -15.40 -9.40
CA SER A 322 -16.42 -16.75 -9.36
C SER A 322 -17.46 -17.72 -9.93
N ARG A 323 -17.01 -18.58 -10.84
CA ARG A 323 -17.86 -19.68 -11.34
C ARG A 323 -17.72 -20.83 -10.34
N GLY A 324 -18.82 -21.18 -9.66
CA GLY A 324 -18.86 -22.40 -8.85
C GLY A 324 -18.62 -23.62 -9.75
N PHE A 325 -17.71 -24.50 -9.34
CA PHE A 325 -17.49 -25.80 -9.99
C PHE A 325 -18.64 -26.78 -9.71
#